data_AF-A0A0R2X447-F1
#
_entry.id   AF-A0A0R2X447-F1
#
_cell.length_a   1.000
_cell.length_b   1.000
_cell.length_c   1.000
_cell.angle_alpha   90.00
_cell.angle_beta   90.00
_cell.angle_gamma   90.00
#
_symmetry.space_group_name_H-M   'P 1'
#
loop_
_entity.id
_entity.type
_entity.pdbx_description
1 polymer ?
#
loop_
_entity_poly.entity_id
_entity_poly.type
_entity_poly.pdbx_seq_one_letter_code
_entity_poly.pdbx_strand_id
1 'polypeptide(L)'
;MSISKRPSHSGKLPSSHVSWRAFRLLLKAAAMSIAMLSGSALADFCESDIALIDSNFSGGNLGVCEFTTPTSVSFTITPEDAPPINPSAWYSFRLSPKKNEALQLSLTFVDGHARYWPKVSTDGTTWQRLDDSQVSISEDRSILTITLERRSDPLFISAQELLVNDDYEQWMRSLAAHPEVGSRTLGRSIQGRPIQALITEQKPEVVYLFGRQHPPEITGGLAMQSFVGELFGDSDLANEFRARFMLVLVPLINPDGVDAGHWRHNMGGRDLNRDWGPFTQPEIQSIKRLIDEIDEAGIAPKLMLDFHSTQRSRFYTQMPEDFDEEIDFARDWLDRARLRMSDFDFLYDPRKPSGQENTKNYFYSTYHIPAITYEIGDEVDRGDISRTSPIFAQEMMRVMLERK
;
A
#
# COMPACT_ATOMS: atom_id res chain seq x y z
N MET A 1 -17.87 -51.61 61.19
CA MET A 1 -18.22 -51.90 59.77
C MET A 1 -16.96 -51.64 58.93
N SER A 2 -15.94 -52.51 58.92
CA SER A 2 -15.72 -53.75 58.13
C SER A 2 -15.73 -53.51 56.61
N ILE A 3 -14.58 -53.31 55.93
CA ILE A 3 -13.62 -54.29 55.33
C ILE A 3 -14.11 -54.98 54.03
N SER A 4 -13.18 -55.05 53.03
CA SER A 4 -12.97 -56.05 51.95
C SER A 4 -13.14 -55.48 50.52
N LYS A 5 -12.49 -55.94 49.43
CA LYS A 5 -11.33 -56.79 49.08
C LYS A 5 -11.12 -56.63 47.54
N ARG A 6 -9.92 -56.91 47.00
CA ARG A 6 -9.58 -56.98 45.55
C ARG A 6 -10.26 -58.19 44.84
N PRO A 7 -10.14 -58.35 43.49
CA PRO A 7 -9.04 -59.16 42.92
C PRO A 7 -8.53 -58.78 41.50
N SER A 8 -7.52 -59.55 41.07
CA SER A 8 -6.65 -59.52 39.87
C SER A 8 -7.08 -60.42 38.70
N HIS A 9 -6.54 -60.18 37.47
CA HIS A 9 -6.08 -61.11 36.39
C HIS A 9 -6.26 -60.48 34.99
N SER A 10 -5.23 -60.21 34.17
CA SER A 10 -4.35 -61.05 33.30
C SER A 10 -4.99 -61.62 32.02
N GLY A 11 -4.48 -61.22 30.84
CA GLY A 11 -4.77 -61.87 29.54
C GLY A 11 -3.98 -61.26 28.37
N LYS A 12 -3.21 -62.09 27.65
CA LYS A 12 -2.25 -61.79 26.56
C LYS A 12 -2.93 -61.66 25.18
N LEU A 13 -2.29 -60.98 24.22
CA LEU A 13 -2.54 -61.12 22.77
C LEU A 13 -1.22 -61.40 22.02
N PRO A 14 -1.21 -62.27 20.99
CA PRO A 14 0.01 -62.82 20.38
C PRO A 14 0.49 -62.09 19.12
N SER A 15 1.79 -62.25 18.88
CA SER A 15 2.60 -61.90 17.71
C SER A 15 2.39 -62.87 16.53
N SER A 16 2.54 -62.39 15.29
CA SER A 16 3.09 -63.21 14.20
C SER A 16 3.86 -62.38 13.17
N HIS A 17 5.02 -62.90 12.80
CA HIS A 17 6.03 -62.37 11.90
C HIS A 17 5.73 -62.74 10.44
N VAL A 18 6.19 -61.93 9.48
CA VAL A 18 6.48 -62.38 8.11
C VAL A 18 7.84 -61.83 7.67
N SER A 19 8.70 -62.71 7.15
CA SER A 19 10.10 -62.45 6.77
C SER A 19 10.33 -62.45 5.25
N TRP A 20 11.20 -61.53 4.81
CA TRP A 20 12.29 -61.65 3.82
C TRP A 20 12.12 -62.35 2.44
N ARG A 21 12.18 -61.50 1.40
CA ARG A 21 12.98 -61.58 0.14
C ARG A 21 12.97 -62.83 -0.76
N ALA A 22 12.45 -62.66 -1.98
CA ALA A 22 13.02 -63.01 -3.31
C ALA A 22 11.87 -62.82 -4.35
N PHE A 23 11.99 -62.33 -5.58
CA PHE A 23 13.03 -62.47 -6.61
C PHE A 23 12.83 -61.39 -7.70
N ARG A 24 13.88 -61.15 -8.50
CA ARG A 24 14.07 -60.02 -9.42
C ARG A 24 13.30 -60.10 -10.75
N LEU A 25 13.26 -58.93 -11.41
CA LEU A 25 13.22 -58.66 -12.87
C LEU A 25 11.85 -58.55 -13.57
N LEU A 26 11.47 -57.31 -13.87
CA LEU A 26 11.14 -56.87 -15.23
C LEU A 26 11.31 -55.34 -15.34
N LEU A 27 12.35 -54.93 -16.08
CA LEU A 27 12.48 -53.57 -16.62
C LEU A 27 11.30 -53.28 -17.56
N LYS A 28 10.69 -52.10 -17.44
CA LYS A 28 10.60 -51.06 -18.50
C LYS A 28 9.66 -49.92 -18.10
N ALA A 29 10.11 -48.70 -18.39
CA ALA A 29 9.37 -47.44 -18.46
C ALA A 29 8.89 -46.81 -17.14
N ALA A 30 9.83 -46.32 -16.34
CA ALA A 30 9.58 -45.11 -15.55
C ALA A 30 9.78 -43.90 -16.48
N ALA A 31 8.72 -43.49 -17.18
CA ALA A 31 8.65 -42.16 -17.75
C ALA A 31 8.22 -41.22 -16.61
N MET A 32 9.21 -40.51 -16.10
CA MET A 32 9.09 -39.44 -15.13
C MET A 32 8.32 -38.30 -15.81
N SER A 33 7.00 -38.24 -15.64
CA SER A 33 6.24 -37.03 -15.94
C SER A 33 6.47 -36.03 -14.82
N ILE A 34 7.67 -35.44 -14.79
CA ILE A 34 7.85 -34.11 -14.22
C ILE A 34 7.06 -33.20 -15.15
N ALA A 35 5.81 -32.93 -14.81
CA ALA A 35 5.16 -31.74 -15.32
C ALA A 35 5.97 -30.58 -14.73
N MET A 36 6.95 -30.10 -15.50
CA MET A 36 7.37 -28.72 -15.35
C MET A 36 6.12 -27.91 -15.62
N LEU A 37 5.46 -27.46 -14.55
CA LEU A 37 4.77 -26.19 -14.59
C LEU A 37 5.87 -25.17 -14.86
N SER A 38 6.23 -25.02 -16.14
CA SER A 38 6.76 -23.78 -16.64
C SER A 38 5.66 -22.76 -16.39
N GLY A 39 5.68 -22.15 -15.21
CA GLY A 39 5.30 -20.75 -15.13
C GLY A 39 6.19 -20.08 -16.15
N SER A 40 5.66 -19.83 -17.35
CA SER A 40 6.24 -18.86 -18.23
C SER A 40 6.31 -17.61 -17.37
N ALA A 41 7.52 -17.21 -16.97
CA ALA A 41 7.75 -15.82 -16.70
C ALA A 41 7.18 -15.11 -17.94
N LEU A 42 6.04 -14.44 -17.77
CA LEU A 42 5.56 -13.51 -18.78
C LEU A 42 6.77 -12.61 -19.02
N ALA A 43 7.24 -12.53 -20.26
CA ALA A 43 8.45 -11.77 -20.53
C ALA A 43 8.23 -10.35 -19.97
N ASP A 44 9.14 -9.86 -19.13
CA ASP A 44 9.12 -8.51 -18.54
C ASP A 44 9.32 -7.41 -19.60
N PHE A 45 9.18 -7.78 -20.88
CA PHE A 45 9.32 -6.93 -22.04
C PHE A 45 8.61 -7.52 -23.27
N CYS A 46 8.33 -6.65 -24.23
CA CYS A 46 7.97 -6.99 -25.61
C CYS A 46 8.85 -6.15 -26.55
N GLU A 47 9.18 -6.69 -27.71
CA GLU A 47 10.16 -6.07 -28.59
C GLU A 47 9.80 -6.26 -30.06
N SER A 48 10.10 -5.25 -30.87
CA SER A 48 10.01 -5.30 -32.33
C SER A 48 11.22 -4.60 -32.96
N ASP A 49 11.23 -4.49 -34.29
CA ASP A 49 12.24 -3.73 -35.03
C ASP A 49 12.22 -2.23 -34.74
N ILE A 50 11.13 -1.70 -34.19
CA ILE A 50 10.96 -0.25 -33.99
C ILE A 50 11.12 0.19 -32.53
N ALA A 51 10.93 -0.71 -31.56
CA ALA A 51 11.00 -0.38 -30.14
C ALA A 51 11.17 -1.62 -29.25
N LEU A 52 11.73 -1.40 -28.07
CA LEU A 52 11.70 -2.30 -26.92
C LEU A 52 10.78 -1.67 -25.86
N ILE A 53 9.92 -2.45 -25.21
CA ILE A 53 9.10 -2.00 -24.09
C ILE A 53 9.32 -2.95 -22.94
N ASP A 54 9.67 -2.45 -21.76
CA ASP A 54 9.98 -3.26 -20.59
C ASP A 54 9.40 -2.64 -19.30
N SER A 55 9.37 -3.43 -18.22
CA SER A 55 8.99 -2.96 -16.88
C SER A 55 10.03 -3.34 -15.83
N ASN A 56 11.29 -3.49 -16.23
CA ASN A 56 12.38 -3.92 -15.35
C ASN A 56 12.94 -2.74 -14.55
N PHE A 57 12.12 -2.23 -13.65
CA PHE A 57 12.42 -1.19 -12.66
C PHE A 57 11.41 -1.27 -11.51
N SER A 58 11.74 -0.73 -10.33
CA SER A 58 10.83 -0.75 -9.17
C SER A 58 9.50 -0.07 -9.50
N GLY A 59 8.39 -0.71 -9.17
CA GLY A 59 7.04 -0.24 -9.50
C GLY A 59 6.63 -0.48 -10.96
N GLY A 60 7.49 -1.11 -11.76
CA GLY A 60 7.19 -1.51 -13.13
C GLY A 60 6.16 -2.63 -13.18
N ASN A 61 5.14 -2.47 -14.04
CA ASN A 61 4.19 -3.52 -14.41
C ASN A 61 3.62 -3.22 -15.80
N LEU A 62 3.96 -4.03 -16.80
CA LEU A 62 3.38 -3.93 -18.16
C LEU A 62 2.28 -4.96 -18.43
N GLY A 63 1.99 -5.85 -17.49
CA GLY A 63 1.12 -7.00 -17.70
C GLY A 63 1.65 -7.93 -18.79
N VAL A 64 0.81 -8.25 -19.78
CA VAL A 64 1.24 -8.95 -21.01
C VAL A 64 1.32 -7.96 -22.15
N CYS A 65 2.46 -7.84 -22.83
CA CYS A 65 2.62 -6.96 -23.99
C CYS A 65 2.90 -7.72 -25.29
N GLU A 66 2.29 -7.27 -26.39
CA GLU A 66 2.53 -7.78 -27.74
C GLU A 66 2.44 -6.66 -28.80
N PHE A 67 3.36 -6.65 -29.76
CA PHE A 67 3.22 -5.83 -30.97
C PHE A 67 2.22 -6.50 -31.93
N THR A 68 1.03 -5.90 -32.09
CA THR A 68 -0.02 -6.42 -32.97
C THR A 68 0.16 -5.97 -34.42
N THR A 69 0.84 -4.84 -34.63
CA THR A 69 1.33 -4.37 -35.94
C THR A 69 2.71 -3.73 -35.74
N PRO A 70 3.42 -3.34 -36.81
CA PRO A 70 4.68 -2.62 -36.66
C PRO A 70 4.58 -1.31 -35.86
N THR A 71 3.39 -0.70 -35.73
CA THR A 71 3.19 0.58 -35.02
C THR A 71 2.10 0.52 -33.94
N SER A 72 1.61 -0.68 -33.60
CA SER A 72 0.54 -0.88 -32.62
C SER A 72 0.95 -1.92 -31.60
N VAL A 73 0.72 -1.63 -30.32
CA VAL A 73 1.07 -2.48 -29.19
C VAL A 73 -0.17 -2.71 -28.34
N SER A 74 -0.43 -3.96 -27.99
CA SER A 74 -1.48 -4.35 -27.06
C SER A 74 -0.88 -4.74 -25.72
N PHE A 75 -1.54 -4.31 -24.65
CA PHE A 75 -1.23 -4.68 -23.28
C PHE A 75 -2.46 -5.31 -22.63
N THR A 76 -2.28 -6.38 -21.87
CA THR A 76 -3.31 -6.95 -21.00
C THR A 76 -2.87 -6.76 -19.55
N ILE A 77 -3.59 -5.89 -18.83
CA ILE A 77 -3.31 -5.47 -17.46
C ILE A 77 -4.24 -6.25 -16.53
N THR A 78 -3.66 -7.13 -15.70
CA THR A 78 -4.38 -8.01 -14.78
C THR A 78 -3.95 -7.75 -13.33
N PRO A 79 -4.81 -8.01 -12.34
CA PRO A 79 -4.39 -7.96 -10.94
C PRO A 79 -3.31 -9.01 -10.64
N GLU A 80 -2.57 -8.79 -9.56
CA GLU A 80 -1.54 -9.72 -9.06
C GLU A 80 -2.12 -11.06 -8.61
N ASP A 81 -3.36 -11.08 -8.11
CA ASP A 81 -4.06 -12.26 -7.64
C ASP A 81 -5.46 -12.36 -8.26
N ALA A 82 -6.02 -13.57 -8.26
CA ALA A 82 -7.40 -13.79 -8.65
C ALA A 82 -8.38 -13.03 -7.71
N PRO A 83 -9.52 -12.54 -8.23
CA PRO A 83 -10.53 -11.87 -7.41
C PRO A 83 -11.01 -12.72 -6.20
N PRO A 84 -11.48 -12.08 -5.12
CA PRO A 84 -11.82 -10.66 -5.00
C PRO A 84 -10.61 -9.74 -4.75
N ILE A 85 -10.51 -8.66 -5.54
CA ILE A 85 -9.53 -7.59 -5.37
C ILE A 85 -10.20 -6.25 -5.71
N ASN A 86 -9.89 -5.17 -4.98
CA ASN A 86 -10.42 -3.85 -5.30
C ASN A 86 -9.75 -3.33 -6.59
N PRO A 87 -10.51 -3.01 -7.66
CA PRO A 87 -9.94 -2.67 -8.96
C PRO A 87 -9.15 -1.35 -8.92
N SER A 88 -7.83 -1.48 -8.76
CA SER A 88 -6.89 -0.36 -8.70
C SER A 88 -5.79 -0.57 -9.74
N ALA A 89 -6.23 -0.69 -11.00
CA ALA A 89 -5.39 -1.18 -12.09
C ALA A 89 -4.12 -0.34 -12.27
N TRP A 90 -3.00 -0.89 -11.82
CA TRP A 90 -1.67 -0.30 -11.96
C TRP A 90 -1.03 -0.74 -13.27
N TYR A 91 -0.32 0.18 -13.91
CA TYR A 91 0.58 -0.08 -15.01
C TYR A 91 1.73 0.93 -14.95
N SER A 92 2.93 0.48 -15.27
CA SER A 92 4.11 1.32 -15.41
C SER A 92 5.14 0.61 -16.28
N PHE A 93 5.52 1.21 -17.40
CA PHE A 93 6.46 0.60 -18.33
C PHE A 93 7.31 1.65 -19.04
N ARG A 94 8.43 1.21 -19.57
CA ARG A 94 9.38 2.04 -20.30
C ARG A 94 9.39 1.63 -21.77
N LEU A 95 9.07 2.57 -22.64
CA LEU A 95 9.26 2.49 -24.08
C LEU A 95 10.66 2.99 -24.44
N SER A 96 11.45 2.16 -25.12
CA SER A 96 12.77 2.48 -25.66
C SER A 96 12.74 2.40 -27.19
N PRO A 97 12.60 3.53 -27.91
CA PRO A 97 12.55 3.55 -29.36
C PRO A 97 13.85 3.07 -30.01
N LYS A 98 13.74 2.26 -31.06
CA LYS A 98 14.85 1.89 -31.97
C LYS A 98 14.78 2.65 -33.29
N LYS A 99 13.57 3.07 -33.68
CA LYS A 99 13.29 3.90 -34.86
C LYS A 99 12.35 5.03 -34.47
N ASN A 100 12.41 6.13 -35.23
CA ASN A 100 11.61 7.32 -34.99
C ASN A 100 10.19 7.18 -35.59
N GLU A 101 9.41 6.26 -35.03
CA GLU A 101 8.06 5.93 -35.47
C GLU A 101 7.03 6.38 -34.43
N ALA A 102 5.82 6.70 -34.90
CA ALA A 102 4.68 6.91 -34.03
C ALA A 102 4.13 5.56 -33.56
N LEU A 103 3.56 5.52 -32.36
CA LEU A 103 3.06 4.29 -31.74
C LEU A 103 1.64 4.48 -31.21
N GLN A 104 0.80 3.47 -31.39
CA GLN A 104 -0.47 3.36 -30.70
C GLN A 104 -0.38 2.23 -29.67
N LEU A 105 -0.66 2.56 -28.41
CA LEU A 105 -0.66 1.62 -27.29
C LEU A 105 -2.10 1.38 -26.86
N SER A 106 -2.54 0.13 -26.74
CA SER A 106 -3.88 -0.22 -26.29
C SER A 106 -3.80 -1.12 -25.05
N LEU A 107 -4.20 -0.61 -23.90
CA LEU A 107 -4.22 -1.31 -22.62
C LEU A 107 -5.63 -1.83 -22.34
N THR A 108 -5.77 -3.14 -22.20
CA THR A 108 -7.01 -3.82 -21.81
C THR A 108 -6.93 -4.23 -20.35
N PHE A 109 -7.94 -3.88 -19.55
CA PHE A 109 -7.99 -4.18 -18.12
C PHE A 109 -8.86 -5.40 -17.84
N VAL A 110 -8.29 -6.42 -17.21
CA VAL A 110 -9.00 -7.64 -16.79
C VAL A 110 -9.40 -7.51 -15.31
N ASP A 111 -10.63 -7.84 -14.97
CA ASP A 111 -11.18 -7.72 -13.60
C ASP A 111 -11.00 -6.32 -12.98
N GLY A 112 -10.92 -5.31 -13.84
CA GLY A 112 -10.67 -3.93 -13.49
C GLY A 112 -11.11 -2.97 -14.59
N HIS A 113 -10.65 -1.74 -14.51
CA HIS A 113 -10.94 -0.70 -15.49
C HIS A 113 -9.80 0.32 -15.49
N ALA A 114 -9.74 1.16 -16.53
CA ALA A 114 -8.87 2.31 -16.58
C ALA A 114 -9.23 3.26 -15.42
N ARG A 115 -8.52 3.15 -14.29
CA ARG A 115 -8.74 4.01 -13.11
C ARG A 115 -8.05 5.36 -13.29
N TYR A 116 -6.80 5.34 -13.74
CA TYR A 116 -5.91 6.48 -13.74
C TYR A 116 -5.68 7.08 -15.13
N TRP A 117 -5.52 8.40 -15.18
CA TRP A 117 -5.06 9.05 -16.39
C TRP A 117 -3.54 8.86 -16.59
N PRO A 118 -3.08 8.44 -17.78
CA PRO A 118 -1.67 8.18 -18.05
C PRO A 118 -0.76 9.38 -17.80
N LYS A 119 0.39 9.12 -17.18
CA LYS A 119 1.47 10.08 -16.97
C LYS A 119 2.74 9.57 -17.63
N VAL A 120 3.57 10.49 -18.08
CA VAL A 120 4.82 10.20 -18.79
C VAL A 120 6.01 10.91 -18.19
N SER A 121 7.19 10.31 -18.34
CA SER A 121 8.46 10.88 -17.88
C SER A 121 9.62 10.43 -18.77
N THR A 122 10.58 11.30 -19.06
CA THR A 122 11.81 10.96 -19.79
C THR A 122 12.97 10.58 -18.87
N ASP A 123 12.88 10.90 -17.59
CA ASP A 123 13.93 10.68 -16.58
C ASP A 123 13.49 9.75 -15.43
N GLY A 124 12.20 9.39 -15.37
CA GLY A 124 11.61 8.57 -14.31
C GLY A 124 11.25 9.33 -13.03
N THR A 125 11.50 10.64 -12.98
CA THR A 125 11.38 11.49 -11.79
C THR A 125 10.47 12.70 -11.99
N THR A 126 10.49 13.30 -13.19
CA THR A 126 9.65 14.43 -13.57
C THR A 126 8.50 13.90 -14.42
N TRP A 127 7.28 14.02 -13.91
CA TRP A 127 6.10 13.41 -14.51
C TRP A 127 5.14 14.45 -15.09
N GLN A 128 4.54 14.12 -16.22
CA GLN A 128 3.57 14.96 -16.90
C GLN A 128 2.35 14.13 -17.26
N ARG A 129 1.15 14.68 -17.01
CA ARG A 129 -0.10 14.10 -17.50
C ARG A 129 -0.11 14.13 -19.03
N LEU A 130 -0.47 13.02 -19.68
CA LEU A 130 -0.67 13.02 -21.13
C LEU A 130 -1.84 13.92 -21.54
N ASP A 131 -1.72 14.55 -22.72
CA ASP A 131 -2.75 15.45 -23.25
C ASP A 131 -4.02 14.68 -23.64
N ASP A 132 -5.17 15.35 -23.57
CA ASP A 132 -6.47 14.78 -23.92
C ASP A 132 -6.53 14.28 -25.37
N SER A 133 -5.80 14.91 -26.29
CA SER A 133 -5.70 14.49 -27.68
C SER A 133 -4.95 13.18 -27.88
N GLN A 134 -4.14 12.76 -26.90
CA GLN A 134 -3.30 11.56 -26.98
C GLN A 134 -3.97 10.34 -26.36
N VAL A 135 -5.06 10.52 -25.61
CA VAL A 135 -5.64 9.45 -24.79
C VAL A 135 -7.13 9.28 -25.10
N SER A 136 -7.55 8.04 -25.30
CA SER A 136 -8.97 7.68 -25.36
C SER A 136 -9.26 6.51 -24.43
N ILE A 137 -10.42 6.55 -23.77
CA ILE A 137 -10.89 5.50 -22.87
C ILE A 137 -12.25 5.04 -23.38
N SER A 138 -12.47 3.73 -23.47
CA SER A 138 -13.76 3.16 -23.85
C SER A 138 -14.86 3.54 -22.84
N GLU A 139 -16.13 3.49 -23.27
CA GLU A 139 -17.26 3.89 -22.41
C GLU A 139 -17.34 3.06 -21.12
N ASP A 140 -17.10 1.76 -21.21
CA ASP A 140 -17.01 0.82 -20.10
C ASP A 140 -15.67 0.88 -19.35
N ARG A 141 -14.75 1.73 -19.81
CA ARG A 141 -13.38 1.91 -19.30
C ARG A 141 -12.52 0.63 -19.33
N SER A 142 -12.91 -0.40 -20.07
CA SER A 142 -12.14 -1.65 -20.20
C SER A 142 -10.90 -1.50 -21.07
N ILE A 143 -10.85 -0.48 -21.94
CA ILE A 143 -9.73 -0.20 -22.84
C ILE A 143 -9.29 1.26 -22.71
N LEU A 144 -7.98 1.46 -22.55
CA LEU A 144 -7.28 2.74 -22.61
C LEU A 144 -6.34 2.73 -23.82
N THR A 145 -6.49 3.68 -24.73
CA THR A 145 -5.60 3.86 -25.88
C THR A 145 -4.76 5.11 -25.70
N ILE A 146 -3.45 4.99 -25.94
CA ILE A 146 -2.48 6.09 -25.93
C ILE A 146 -1.87 6.21 -27.33
N THR A 147 -1.90 7.40 -27.91
CA THR A 147 -1.26 7.73 -29.18
C THR A 147 0.00 8.53 -28.90
N LEU A 148 1.15 7.95 -29.18
CA LEU A 148 2.46 8.56 -29.02
C LEU A 148 2.98 9.07 -30.35
N GLU A 149 3.41 10.33 -30.36
CA GLU A 149 4.11 10.92 -31.48
C GLU A 149 5.50 10.30 -31.67
N ARG A 150 6.12 10.61 -32.82
CA ARG A 150 7.46 10.13 -33.18
C ARG A 150 8.49 10.63 -32.17
N ARG A 151 9.30 9.70 -31.65
CA ARG A 151 10.33 9.99 -30.65
C ARG A 151 11.55 9.11 -30.82
N SER A 152 12.68 9.57 -30.30
CA SER A 152 13.97 8.86 -30.33
C SER A 152 14.55 8.56 -28.94
N ASP A 153 14.00 9.17 -27.90
CA ASP A 153 14.40 9.04 -26.50
C ASP A 153 13.46 8.09 -25.73
N PRO A 154 13.95 7.36 -24.72
CA PRO A 154 13.11 6.53 -23.85
C PRO A 154 11.99 7.32 -23.15
N LEU A 155 10.88 6.66 -22.88
CA LEU A 155 9.72 7.21 -22.18
C LEU A 155 9.22 6.21 -21.14
N PHE A 156 9.03 6.66 -19.91
CA PHE A 156 8.17 5.99 -18.95
C PHE A 156 6.72 6.39 -19.21
N ILE A 157 5.81 5.41 -19.19
CA ILE A 157 4.36 5.58 -19.25
C ILE A 157 3.78 4.84 -18.04
N SER A 158 3.02 5.54 -17.21
CA SER A 158 2.59 5.02 -15.91
C SER A 158 1.20 5.53 -15.51
N ALA A 159 0.51 4.74 -14.69
CA ALA A 159 -0.78 5.09 -14.11
C ALA A 159 -0.70 6.34 -13.22
N GLN A 160 0.38 6.44 -12.44
CA GLN A 160 0.76 7.62 -11.66
C GLN A 160 2.27 7.81 -11.75
N GLU A 161 2.79 8.91 -11.21
CA GLU A 161 4.23 9.03 -10.98
C GLU A 161 4.76 7.90 -10.07
N LEU A 162 6.05 7.60 -10.19
CA LEU A 162 6.69 6.62 -9.33
C LEU A 162 6.99 7.25 -7.97
N LEU A 163 6.60 6.53 -6.91
CA LEU A 163 6.98 6.79 -5.52
C LEU A 163 7.25 5.43 -4.88
N VAL A 164 8.50 4.99 -5.05
CA VAL A 164 8.96 3.60 -4.81
C VAL A 164 9.81 3.49 -3.54
N ASN A 165 10.28 2.28 -3.24
CA ASN A 165 11.08 1.97 -2.05
C ASN A 165 12.23 2.97 -1.82
N ASP A 166 13.03 3.25 -2.86
CA ASP A 166 14.19 4.15 -2.76
C ASP A 166 13.78 5.59 -2.41
N ASP A 167 12.65 6.07 -2.93
CA ASP A 167 12.12 7.41 -2.62
C ASP A 167 11.71 7.51 -1.15
N TYR A 168 11.04 6.48 -0.63
CA TYR A 168 10.70 6.39 0.79
C TYR A 168 11.94 6.31 1.66
N GLU A 169 12.94 5.51 1.28
CA GLU A 169 14.21 5.44 2.02
C GLU A 169 14.93 6.79 2.05
N GLN A 170 14.99 7.50 0.92
CA GLN A 170 15.61 8.83 0.86
C GLN A 170 14.87 9.83 1.75
N TRP A 171 13.54 9.89 1.64
CA TRP A 171 12.71 10.77 2.45
C TRP A 171 12.81 10.45 3.94
N MET A 172 12.74 9.17 4.33
CA MET A 172 12.89 8.77 5.73
C MET A 172 14.29 9.12 6.29
N ARG A 173 15.35 8.96 5.50
CA ARG A 173 16.70 9.40 5.89
C ARG A 173 16.77 10.92 6.09
N SER A 174 16.11 11.71 5.24
CA SER A 174 16.06 13.17 5.42
C SER A 174 15.31 13.57 6.70
N LEU A 175 14.21 12.89 7.03
CA LEU A 175 13.47 13.13 8.28
C LEU A 175 14.27 12.70 9.51
N ALA A 176 14.97 11.56 9.44
CA ALA A 176 15.82 11.07 10.52
C ALA A 176 17.06 11.95 10.78
N ALA A 177 17.35 12.95 9.94
CA ALA A 177 18.34 13.97 10.23
C ALA A 177 17.86 14.99 11.29
N HIS A 178 16.55 15.05 11.54
CA HIS A 178 15.97 15.86 12.60
C HIS A 178 16.35 15.27 13.98
N PRO A 179 16.85 16.07 14.94
CA PRO A 179 17.42 15.56 16.20
C PRO A 179 16.43 14.79 17.08
N GLU A 180 15.13 15.09 16.97
CA GLU A 180 14.07 14.43 17.72
C GLU A 180 13.60 13.09 17.09
N VAL A 181 14.13 12.68 15.92
CA VAL A 181 13.63 11.52 15.15
C VAL A 181 14.60 10.36 15.18
N GLY A 182 14.17 9.22 15.73
CA GLY A 182 14.87 7.94 15.62
C GLY A 182 14.31 7.09 14.48
N SER A 183 15.17 6.32 13.80
CA SER A 183 14.76 5.29 12.83
C SER A 183 14.90 3.90 13.42
N ARG A 184 13.90 3.04 13.21
CA ARG A 184 13.88 1.65 13.69
C ARG A 184 13.36 0.72 12.60
N THR A 185 14.06 -0.37 12.34
CA THR A 185 13.50 -1.50 11.56
C THR A 185 12.64 -2.36 12.49
N LEU A 186 11.34 -2.46 12.20
CA LEU A 186 10.37 -3.23 12.99
C LEU A 186 10.37 -4.72 12.65
N GLY A 187 10.74 -5.04 11.41
CA GLY A 187 10.73 -6.38 10.86
C GLY A 187 11.02 -6.35 9.37
N ARG A 188 10.59 -7.39 8.66
CA ARG A 188 10.78 -7.52 7.21
C ARG A 188 9.48 -7.99 6.55
N SER A 189 9.26 -7.55 5.32
CA SER A 189 8.21 -8.05 4.42
C SER A 189 8.48 -9.50 4.01
N ILE A 190 7.56 -10.09 3.24
CA ILE A 190 7.67 -11.47 2.74
C ILE A 190 8.94 -11.68 1.88
N GLN A 191 9.30 -10.73 1.03
CA GLN A 191 10.53 -10.77 0.24
C GLN A 191 11.75 -10.20 0.97
N GLY A 192 11.62 -9.88 2.26
CA GLY A 192 12.74 -9.52 3.12
C GLY A 192 13.09 -8.03 3.14
N ARG A 193 12.31 -7.14 2.50
CA ARG A 193 12.50 -5.69 2.58
C ARG A 193 12.19 -5.17 3.99
N PRO A 194 12.94 -4.19 4.51
CA PRO A 194 12.74 -3.72 5.88
C PRO A 194 11.41 -2.96 6.03
N ILE A 195 10.67 -3.25 7.10
CA ILE A 195 9.54 -2.41 7.54
C ILE A 195 10.10 -1.39 8.51
N GLN A 196 10.23 -0.14 8.05
CA GLN A 196 10.89 0.93 8.79
C GLN A 196 9.86 1.85 9.47
N ALA A 197 10.17 2.24 10.70
CA ALA A 197 9.46 3.26 11.44
C ALA A 197 10.37 4.44 11.76
N LEU A 198 9.79 5.64 11.75
CA LEU A 198 10.38 6.83 12.35
C LEU A 198 9.61 7.15 13.63
N ILE A 199 10.33 7.30 14.73
CA ILE A 199 9.75 7.38 16.07
C ILE A 199 10.41 8.54 16.80
N THR A 200 9.63 9.46 17.36
CA THR A 200 10.18 10.54 18.19
C THR A 200 10.42 10.11 19.62
N GLU A 201 11.03 10.99 20.42
CA GLU A 201 11.20 10.75 21.85
C GLU A 201 9.89 10.35 22.54
N GLN A 202 10.00 9.44 23.50
CA GLN A 202 8.86 8.97 24.28
C GLN A 202 8.18 10.13 25.02
N LYS A 203 6.87 10.25 24.85
CA LYS A 203 5.98 11.17 25.58
C LYS A 203 4.82 10.36 26.20
N PRO A 204 4.02 10.95 27.11
CA PRO A 204 2.85 10.26 27.70
C PRO A 204 1.73 9.95 26.69
N GLU A 205 1.70 10.63 25.55
CA GLU A 205 0.67 10.50 24.52
C GLU A 205 1.30 10.20 23.17
N VAL A 206 0.63 9.41 22.31
CA VAL A 206 1.14 9.01 20.99
C VAL A 206 0.15 9.25 19.85
N VAL A 207 0.70 9.67 18.71
CA VAL A 207 0.02 9.80 17.42
C VAL A 207 0.65 8.84 16.40
N TYR A 208 -0.20 8.04 15.77
CA TYR A 208 0.21 7.06 14.76
C TYR A 208 -0.09 7.57 13.35
N LEU A 209 0.89 7.48 12.46
CA LEU A 209 0.79 7.88 11.05
C LEU A 209 1.24 6.69 10.18
N PHE A 210 0.28 6.11 9.45
CA PHE A 210 0.50 4.96 8.59
C PHE A 210 0.32 5.32 7.13
N GLY A 211 1.11 4.71 6.26
CA GLY A 211 1.03 4.97 4.82
C GLY A 211 1.27 3.74 3.98
N ARG A 212 0.73 3.80 2.76
CA ARG A 212 1.15 2.93 1.66
C ARG A 212 0.94 1.43 1.92
N GLN A 213 -0.21 1.09 2.51
CA GLN A 213 -0.66 -0.30 2.58
C GLN A 213 -1.02 -0.84 1.18
N HIS A 214 -1.63 -0.02 0.32
CA HIS A 214 -1.89 -0.38 -1.07
C HIS A 214 -0.87 0.30 -2.00
N PRO A 215 -0.26 -0.46 -2.92
CA PRO A 215 0.82 0.05 -3.77
C PRO A 215 0.48 1.22 -4.73
N PRO A 216 -0.70 1.35 -5.36
CA PRO A 216 -0.91 2.40 -6.37
C PRO A 216 -1.39 3.76 -5.83
N GLU A 217 -1.64 3.87 -4.52
CA GLU A 217 -2.14 5.06 -3.82
C GLU A 217 -1.11 6.21 -3.62
N ILE A 218 -0.58 6.72 -4.73
CA ILE A 218 0.53 7.68 -4.75
C ILE A 218 0.17 9.00 -4.08
N THR A 219 -1.04 9.52 -4.32
CA THR A 219 -1.45 10.83 -3.80
C THR A 219 -1.56 10.83 -2.27
N GLY A 220 -1.92 9.69 -1.66
CA GLY A 220 -1.90 9.51 -0.21
C GLY A 220 -0.47 9.54 0.35
N GLY A 221 0.46 8.88 -0.34
CA GLY A 221 1.89 8.94 -0.02
C GLY A 221 2.46 10.36 -0.06
N LEU A 222 2.19 11.11 -1.13
CA LEU A 222 2.63 12.51 -1.26
C LEU A 222 2.02 13.43 -0.20
N ALA A 223 0.73 13.20 0.12
CA ALA A 223 0.05 13.93 1.18
C ALA A 223 0.69 13.64 2.55
N MET A 224 1.04 12.37 2.83
CA MET A 224 1.76 12.00 4.04
C MET A 224 3.11 12.72 4.12
N GLN A 225 3.90 12.75 3.04
CA GLN A 225 5.19 13.45 3.01
C GLN A 225 5.05 14.94 3.35
N SER A 226 4.07 15.61 2.73
CA SER A 226 3.80 17.04 2.97
C SER A 226 3.26 17.30 4.38
N PHE A 227 2.35 16.45 4.87
CA PHE A 227 1.76 16.55 6.20
C PHE A 227 2.84 16.37 7.29
N VAL A 228 3.66 15.34 7.16
CA VAL A 228 4.75 15.03 8.10
C VAL A 228 5.82 16.12 8.08
N GLY A 229 6.13 16.69 6.91
CA GLY A 229 7.05 17.82 6.81
C GLY A 229 6.65 19.01 7.69
N GLU A 230 5.34 19.29 7.79
CA GLU A 230 4.83 20.34 8.68
C GLU A 230 4.96 19.98 10.17
N LEU A 231 4.74 18.71 10.54
CA LEU A 231 4.89 18.25 11.93
C LEU A 231 6.32 18.38 12.45
N PHE A 232 7.32 18.30 11.56
CA PHE A 232 8.74 18.42 11.86
C PHE A 232 9.33 19.77 11.43
N GLY A 233 8.48 20.77 11.13
CA GLY A 233 8.91 22.13 10.91
C GLY A 233 9.29 22.85 12.21
N ASP A 234 9.88 24.05 12.06
CA ASP A 234 10.37 24.88 13.16
C ASP A 234 9.30 25.82 13.77
N SER A 235 8.02 25.67 13.39
CA SER A 235 6.97 26.54 13.91
C SER A 235 6.70 26.29 15.40
N ASP A 236 6.29 27.32 16.14
CA ASP A 236 5.93 27.19 17.56
C ASP A 236 4.86 26.11 17.78
N LEU A 237 3.90 26.02 16.85
CA LEU A 237 2.84 25.01 16.86
C LEU A 237 3.42 23.58 16.74
N ALA A 238 4.34 23.36 15.80
CA ALA A 238 4.96 22.06 15.59
C ALA A 238 5.86 21.67 16.79
N ASN A 239 6.61 22.63 17.34
CA ASN A 239 7.42 22.44 18.53
C ASN A 239 6.56 22.08 19.76
N GLU A 240 5.46 22.80 19.99
CA GLU A 240 4.53 22.52 21.09
C GLU A 240 3.87 21.15 20.92
N PHE A 241 3.48 20.79 19.70
CA PHE A 241 2.91 19.49 19.38
C PHE A 241 3.90 18.36 19.68
N ARG A 242 5.14 18.43 19.18
CA ARG A 242 6.18 17.41 19.44
C ARG A 242 6.64 17.37 20.89
N ALA A 243 6.51 18.47 21.65
CA ALA A 243 6.79 18.48 23.08
C ALA A 243 5.79 17.61 23.89
N ARG A 244 4.55 17.46 23.40
CA ARG A 244 3.48 16.72 24.06
C ARG A 244 3.29 15.30 23.51
N PHE A 245 3.35 15.14 22.19
CA PHE A 245 3.01 13.88 21.53
C PHE A 245 4.26 13.17 20.99
N MET A 246 4.39 11.89 21.34
CA MET A 246 5.24 10.94 20.64
C MET A 246 4.63 10.69 19.26
N LEU A 247 5.44 10.70 18.22
CA LEU A 247 4.99 10.42 16.85
C LEU A 247 5.57 9.08 16.42
N VAL A 248 4.70 8.21 15.91
CA VAL A 248 5.07 6.91 15.34
C VAL A 248 4.64 6.90 13.88
N LEU A 249 5.62 6.88 12.98
CA LEU A 249 5.41 6.90 11.55
C LEU A 249 5.87 5.58 10.94
N VAL A 250 4.99 4.90 10.21
CA VAL A 250 5.36 3.75 9.35
C VAL A 250 4.92 4.09 7.92
N PRO A 251 5.78 4.77 7.14
CA PRO A 251 5.32 5.40 5.91
C PRO A 251 5.13 4.47 4.72
N LEU A 252 5.80 3.32 4.74
CA LEU A 252 5.73 2.31 3.68
C LEU A 252 5.47 0.94 4.30
N ILE A 253 4.20 0.55 4.36
CA ILE A 253 3.78 -0.73 4.96
C ILE A 253 3.91 -1.89 3.95
N ASN A 254 3.71 -1.66 2.65
CA ASN A 254 3.79 -2.69 1.61
C ASN A 254 4.96 -2.47 0.63
N PRO A 255 6.22 -2.57 1.06
CA PRO A 255 7.37 -2.34 0.20
C PRO A 255 7.47 -3.35 -0.96
N ASP A 256 7.02 -4.59 -0.75
CA ASP A 256 7.08 -5.63 -1.80
C ASP A 256 6.07 -5.38 -2.91
N GLY A 257 4.81 -5.07 -2.57
CA GLY A 257 3.80 -4.75 -3.57
C GLY A 257 4.11 -3.47 -4.34
N VAL A 258 4.76 -2.49 -3.69
CA VAL A 258 5.27 -1.28 -4.36
C VAL A 258 6.38 -1.63 -5.35
N ASP A 259 7.33 -2.48 -4.97
CA ASP A 259 8.41 -2.92 -5.86
C ASP A 259 7.88 -3.66 -7.10
N ALA A 260 6.90 -4.55 -6.88
CA ALA A 260 6.33 -5.42 -7.90
C ALA A 260 5.23 -4.75 -8.76
N GLY A 261 4.86 -3.49 -8.49
CA GLY A 261 3.80 -2.80 -9.24
C GLY A 261 2.43 -3.46 -9.09
N HIS A 262 2.09 -3.90 -7.87
CA HIS A 262 0.80 -4.54 -7.56
C HIS A 262 -0.35 -3.52 -7.54
N TRP A 263 -1.59 -4.01 -7.64
CA TRP A 263 -2.79 -3.17 -7.54
C TRP A 263 -3.20 -2.95 -6.09
N ARG A 264 -2.92 -3.91 -5.19
CA ARG A 264 -3.45 -3.82 -3.82
C ARG A 264 -2.69 -4.61 -2.77
N HIS A 265 -2.42 -5.88 -3.04
CA HIS A 265 -2.00 -6.87 -2.06
C HIS A 265 -0.48 -6.88 -1.86
N ASN A 266 -0.04 -7.43 -0.73
CA ASN A 266 1.36 -7.82 -0.54
C ASN A 266 1.67 -9.14 -1.27
N MET A 267 2.89 -9.64 -1.13
CA MET A 267 3.32 -10.91 -1.73
C MET A 267 2.67 -12.18 -1.14
N GLY A 268 1.82 -12.03 -0.12
CA GLY A 268 1.03 -13.11 0.48
C GLY A 268 -0.38 -13.20 -0.13
N GLY A 269 -0.68 -12.39 -1.14
CA GLY A 269 -2.00 -12.26 -1.74
C GLY A 269 -3.04 -11.71 -0.76
N ARG A 270 -2.61 -10.80 0.12
CA ARG A 270 -3.44 -10.22 1.18
C ARG A 270 -3.51 -8.71 1.07
N ASP A 271 -4.72 -8.19 1.20
CA ASP A 271 -4.98 -6.79 1.48
C ASP A 271 -4.52 -6.49 2.92
N LEU A 272 -3.42 -5.74 3.04
CA LEU A 272 -2.86 -5.39 4.35
C LEU A 272 -3.84 -4.58 5.20
N ASN A 273 -4.70 -3.78 4.58
CA ASN A 273 -5.76 -3.04 5.28
C ASN A 273 -7.00 -3.92 5.54
N ARG A 274 -6.85 -5.25 5.50
CA ARG A 274 -7.77 -6.28 6.01
C ARG A 274 -7.08 -7.25 6.98
N ASP A 275 -5.85 -6.94 7.39
CA ASP A 275 -5.07 -7.78 8.30
C ASP A 275 -4.94 -7.18 9.72
N TRP A 276 -5.62 -6.05 9.99
CA TRP A 276 -5.68 -5.41 11.30
C TRP A 276 -6.72 -6.07 12.19
N GLY A 277 -6.34 -7.19 12.78
CA GLY A 277 -7.19 -8.06 13.61
C GLY A 277 -6.69 -9.50 13.56
N PRO A 278 -6.61 -10.12 12.36
CA PRO A 278 -5.98 -11.42 12.16
C PRO A 278 -4.46 -11.39 12.35
N PHE A 279 -3.81 -10.27 12.01
CA PHE A 279 -2.36 -10.07 12.10
C PHE A 279 -1.58 -11.24 11.50
N THR A 280 -1.92 -11.64 10.28
CA THR A 280 -1.34 -12.82 9.61
C THR A 280 -0.12 -12.48 8.77
N GLN A 281 0.04 -11.22 8.36
CA GLN A 281 1.11 -10.77 7.46
C GLN A 281 2.31 -10.23 8.26
N PRO A 282 3.55 -10.55 7.86
CA PRO A 282 4.74 -10.14 8.61
C PRO A 282 4.89 -8.62 8.70
N GLU A 283 4.39 -7.87 7.71
CA GLU A 283 4.35 -6.42 7.70
C GLU A 283 3.53 -5.89 8.88
N ILE A 284 2.27 -6.33 9.00
CA ILE A 284 1.35 -5.86 10.06
C ILE A 284 1.76 -6.43 11.42
N GLN A 285 2.22 -7.69 11.50
CA GLN A 285 2.75 -8.26 12.76
C GLN A 285 3.91 -7.42 13.32
N SER A 286 4.75 -6.86 12.46
CA SER A 286 5.88 -6.05 12.89
C SER A 286 5.46 -4.70 13.46
N ILE A 287 4.43 -4.10 12.88
CA ILE A 287 3.82 -2.86 13.39
C ILE A 287 3.07 -3.15 14.69
N LYS A 288 2.33 -4.27 14.75
CA LYS A 288 1.60 -4.69 15.94
C LYS A 288 2.51 -4.90 17.15
N ARG A 289 3.69 -5.50 16.98
CA ARG A 289 4.69 -5.61 18.07
C ARG A 289 5.15 -4.25 18.58
N LEU A 290 5.35 -3.27 17.70
CA LEU A 290 5.69 -1.91 18.14
C LEU A 290 4.54 -1.28 18.94
N ILE A 291 3.30 -1.45 18.48
CA ILE A 291 2.11 -0.95 19.19
C ILE A 291 2.02 -1.60 20.59
N ASP A 292 2.23 -2.92 20.69
CA ASP A 292 2.24 -3.64 21.96
C ASP A 292 3.33 -3.13 22.91
N GLU A 293 4.55 -2.87 22.40
CA GLU A 293 5.63 -2.28 23.20
C GLU A 293 5.27 -0.88 23.73
N ILE A 294 4.56 -0.06 22.95
CA ILE A 294 4.10 1.28 23.35
C ILE A 294 2.98 1.19 24.40
N ASP A 295 2.06 0.24 24.23
CA ASP A 295 0.99 -0.04 25.19
C ASP A 295 1.56 -0.53 26.53
N GLU A 296 2.54 -1.44 26.50
CA GLU A 296 3.25 -1.93 27.69
C GLU A 296 4.01 -0.81 28.43
N ALA A 297 4.47 0.21 27.70
CA ALA A 297 5.08 1.40 28.27
C ALA A 297 4.07 2.39 28.86
N GLY A 298 2.77 2.13 28.74
CA GLY A 298 1.69 2.95 29.30
C GLY A 298 1.50 4.30 28.58
N ILE A 299 1.91 4.40 27.33
CA ILE A 299 1.78 5.61 26.52
C ILE A 299 0.38 5.62 25.90
N ALA A 300 -0.39 6.68 26.11
CA ALA A 300 -1.79 6.74 25.70
C ALA A 300 -1.93 7.11 24.21
N PRO A 301 -2.53 6.26 23.36
CA PRO A 301 -2.89 6.63 22.00
C PRO A 301 -3.91 7.78 21.98
N LYS A 302 -3.74 8.74 21.08
CA LYS A 302 -4.63 9.91 20.95
C LYS A 302 -5.17 10.11 19.55
N LEU A 303 -4.44 9.69 18.52
CA LEU A 303 -4.89 9.79 17.13
C LEU A 303 -4.19 8.72 16.29
N MET A 304 -4.91 8.19 15.30
CA MET A 304 -4.33 7.41 14.22
C MET A 304 -4.80 7.96 12.86
N LEU A 305 -3.86 8.26 11.97
CA LEU A 305 -4.11 8.60 10.57
C LEU A 305 -3.51 7.53 9.64
N ASP A 306 -4.30 7.06 8.69
CA ASP A 306 -3.89 6.09 7.66
C ASP A 306 -4.07 6.71 6.28
N PHE A 307 -2.96 7.00 5.59
CA PHE A 307 -2.91 7.76 4.34
C PHE A 307 -3.09 6.85 3.11
N HIS A 308 -4.10 7.16 2.31
CA HIS A 308 -4.60 6.37 1.18
C HIS A 308 -4.98 7.26 -0.02
N SER A 309 -5.41 6.63 -1.12
CA SER A 309 -5.93 7.31 -2.31
C SER A 309 -7.23 6.70 -2.82
N THR A 310 -8.13 7.59 -3.24
CA THR A 310 -9.42 7.23 -3.83
C THR A 310 -9.75 8.21 -4.97
N GLN A 311 -10.90 8.08 -5.62
CA GLN A 311 -11.25 8.97 -6.74
C GLN A 311 -11.50 10.43 -6.30
N ARG A 312 -11.86 10.66 -5.03
CA ARG A 312 -12.14 12.00 -4.48
C ARG A 312 -11.66 12.12 -3.05
N SER A 313 -10.93 13.19 -2.75
CA SER A 313 -10.41 13.47 -1.41
C SER A 313 -11.49 13.40 -0.35
N ARG A 314 -11.23 12.64 0.73
CA ARG A 314 -12.19 12.43 1.81
C ARG A 314 -11.51 11.90 3.07
N PHE A 315 -12.24 11.97 4.17
CA PHE A 315 -11.79 11.48 5.46
C PHE A 315 -12.84 10.52 5.99
N TYR A 316 -12.51 9.23 6.04
CA TYR A 316 -13.38 8.25 6.68
C TYR A 316 -13.14 8.28 8.18
N THR A 317 -14.17 8.65 8.93
CA THR A 317 -14.11 8.83 10.40
C THR A 317 -15.09 7.88 11.09
N GLN A 318 -15.11 7.92 12.41
CA GLN A 318 -16.21 7.37 13.22
C GLN A 318 -17.43 8.28 13.15
N MET A 319 -18.58 7.82 13.65
CA MET A 319 -19.75 8.67 13.82
C MET A 319 -19.51 9.67 14.96
N PRO A 320 -20.04 10.90 14.93
CA PRO A 320 -19.91 11.82 16.07
C PRO A 320 -20.45 11.25 17.38
N GLU A 321 -21.50 10.43 17.30
CA GLU A 321 -22.14 9.79 18.47
C GLU A 321 -21.31 8.64 19.06
N ASP A 322 -20.22 8.24 18.41
CA ASP A 322 -19.29 7.20 18.88
C ASP A 322 -18.34 7.73 19.97
N PHE A 323 -18.29 9.06 20.19
CA PHE A 323 -17.46 9.69 21.21
C PHE A 323 -18.30 10.42 22.26
N ASP A 324 -17.85 10.40 23.51
CA ASP A 324 -18.48 11.09 24.65
C ASP A 324 -18.16 12.60 24.69
N GLU A 325 -17.66 13.17 23.58
CA GLU A 325 -17.28 14.58 23.47
C GLU A 325 -18.37 15.43 22.81
N GLU A 326 -18.50 16.70 23.23
CA GLU A 326 -19.49 17.63 22.66
C GLU A 326 -19.24 17.93 21.17
N ILE A 327 -17.95 17.90 20.76
CA ILE A 327 -17.55 18.11 19.37
C ILE A 327 -16.56 17.00 18.96
N ASP A 328 -16.97 16.17 18.01
CA ASP A 328 -16.10 15.18 17.36
C ASP A 328 -14.79 15.83 16.85
N PHE A 329 -13.66 15.20 17.20
CA PHE A 329 -12.33 15.66 16.82
C PHE A 329 -12.20 15.88 15.32
N ALA A 330 -12.64 14.89 14.53
CA ALA A 330 -12.46 14.93 13.09
C ALA A 330 -13.30 16.04 12.45
N ARG A 331 -14.52 16.24 12.92
CA ARG A 331 -15.36 17.36 12.47
C ARG A 331 -14.73 18.72 12.77
N ASP A 332 -14.28 18.96 14.00
CA ASP A 332 -13.64 20.23 14.38
C ASP A 332 -12.39 20.50 13.53
N TRP A 333 -11.51 19.50 13.43
CA TRP A 333 -10.32 19.55 12.60
C TRP A 333 -10.63 19.91 11.14
N LEU A 334 -11.57 19.19 10.52
CA LEU A 334 -11.88 19.34 9.11
C LEU A 334 -12.66 20.61 8.80
N ASP A 335 -13.53 21.08 9.69
CA ASP A 335 -14.23 22.35 9.52
C ASP A 335 -13.26 23.53 9.62
N ARG A 336 -12.30 23.52 10.56
CA ARG A 336 -11.22 24.54 10.62
C ARG A 336 -10.34 24.51 9.39
N ALA A 337 -10.00 23.31 8.91
CA ALA A 337 -9.20 23.16 7.70
C ALA A 337 -9.93 23.76 6.49
N ARG A 338 -11.24 23.48 6.35
CA ARG A 338 -12.08 24.04 5.27
C ARG A 338 -12.14 25.56 5.26
N LEU A 339 -12.09 26.22 6.43
CA LEU A 339 -12.06 27.69 6.52
C LEU A 339 -10.80 28.31 5.91
N ARG A 340 -9.69 27.56 5.82
CA ARG A 340 -8.41 28.05 5.30
C ARG A 340 -8.14 27.68 3.84
N MET A 341 -8.93 26.76 3.29
CA MET A 341 -8.80 26.26 1.92
C MET A 341 -10.19 25.93 1.36
N SER A 342 -11.03 26.95 1.24
CA SER A 342 -12.41 26.81 0.73
C SER A 342 -12.48 26.37 -0.73
N ASP A 343 -11.36 26.48 -1.45
CA ASP A 343 -11.18 26.06 -2.84
C ASP A 343 -10.84 24.56 -2.99
N PHE A 344 -10.37 23.90 -1.93
CA PHE A 344 -10.04 22.48 -1.96
C PHE A 344 -11.24 21.62 -1.61
N ASP A 345 -11.70 20.82 -2.57
CA ASP A 345 -12.85 19.93 -2.38
C ASP A 345 -12.46 18.64 -1.65
N PHE A 346 -13.03 18.43 -0.46
CA PHE A 346 -12.90 17.18 0.29
C PHE A 346 -14.14 16.88 1.12
N LEU A 347 -14.40 15.59 1.33
CA LEU A 347 -15.55 15.11 2.09
C LEU A 347 -15.18 14.73 3.53
N TYR A 348 -16.01 15.16 4.48
CA TYR A 348 -16.10 14.55 5.80
C TYR A 348 -17.09 13.37 5.68
N ASP A 349 -16.62 12.13 5.90
CA ASP A 349 -17.38 10.91 5.61
C ASP A 349 -17.44 9.99 6.85
N PRO A 350 -18.26 10.33 7.86
CA PRO A 350 -18.45 9.51 9.05
C PRO A 350 -19.12 8.19 8.71
N ARG A 351 -18.57 7.11 9.26
CA ARG A 351 -19.06 5.74 9.03
C ARG A 351 -19.31 5.05 10.36
N LYS A 352 -20.45 4.36 10.45
CA LYS A 352 -20.69 3.42 11.54
C LYS A 352 -19.55 2.40 11.63
N PRO A 353 -19.17 1.98 12.84
CA PRO A 353 -18.20 0.90 13.02
C PRO A 353 -18.61 -0.32 12.19
N SER A 354 -17.66 -0.85 11.42
CA SER A 354 -17.87 -2.05 10.61
C SER A 354 -17.03 -3.19 11.15
N GLY A 355 -17.42 -4.44 10.85
CA GLY A 355 -16.61 -5.62 11.18
C GLY A 355 -15.39 -5.82 10.27
N GLN A 356 -14.98 -4.80 9.52
CA GLN A 356 -13.81 -4.89 8.64
C GLN A 356 -12.53 -4.77 9.47
N GLU A 357 -11.57 -5.65 9.19
CA GLU A 357 -10.27 -5.74 9.86
C GLU A 357 -9.26 -4.72 9.30
N ASN A 358 -9.67 -3.45 9.23
CA ASN A 358 -8.87 -2.33 8.73
C ASN A 358 -8.26 -1.51 9.88
N THR A 359 -7.22 -0.72 9.59
CA THR A 359 -6.48 0.07 10.60
C THR A 359 -7.42 0.95 11.41
N LYS A 360 -8.36 1.62 10.72
CA LYS A 360 -9.34 2.55 11.29
C LYS A 360 -10.17 1.89 12.39
N ASN A 361 -10.74 0.73 12.07
CA ASN A 361 -11.59 0.00 12.99
C ASN A 361 -10.79 -0.64 14.12
N TYR A 362 -9.58 -1.14 13.85
CA TYR A 362 -8.71 -1.69 14.89
C TYR A 362 -8.38 -0.65 15.96
N PHE A 363 -7.89 0.53 15.57
CA PHE A 363 -7.53 1.58 16.54
C PHE A 363 -8.75 2.12 17.30
N TYR A 364 -9.88 2.34 16.61
CA TYR A 364 -11.09 2.77 17.28
C TYR A 364 -11.61 1.71 18.27
N SER A 365 -11.74 0.45 17.86
CA SER A 365 -12.25 -0.61 18.75
C SER A 365 -11.33 -0.94 19.91
N THR A 366 -10.02 -0.74 19.76
CA THR A 366 -9.03 -1.03 20.80
C THR A 366 -8.91 0.12 21.80
N TYR A 367 -8.80 1.36 21.31
CA TYR A 367 -8.42 2.52 22.14
C TYR A 367 -9.53 3.55 22.30
N HIS A 368 -10.64 3.45 21.55
CA HIS A 368 -11.72 4.44 21.51
C HIS A 368 -11.23 5.87 21.21
N ILE A 369 -10.26 5.97 20.29
CA ILE A 369 -9.68 7.24 19.83
C ILE A 369 -10.18 7.61 18.42
N PRO A 370 -10.04 8.87 18.00
CA PRO A 370 -10.15 9.24 16.60
C PRO A 370 -9.17 8.43 15.74
N ALA A 371 -9.72 7.67 14.81
CA ALA A 371 -8.97 6.82 13.90
C ALA A 371 -9.49 7.10 12.48
N ILE A 372 -8.65 7.66 11.61
CA ILE A 372 -9.11 8.32 10.39
C ILE A 372 -8.35 7.79 9.18
N THR A 373 -9.08 7.35 8.16
CA THR A 373 -8.50 7.07 6.84
C THR A 373 -8.47 8.39 6.07
N TYR A 374 -7.27 8.91 5.80
CA TYR A 374 -6.99 10.13 5.07
C TYR A 374 -6.84 9.79 3.58
N GLU A 375 -7.84 10.10 2.77
CA GLU A 375 -7.87 9.78 1.34
C GLU A 375 -7.65 11.03 0.50
N ILE A 376 -6.69 11.00 -0.43
CA ILE A 376 -6.55 12.03 -1.47
C ILE A 376 -7.03 11.51 -2.82
N GLY A 377 -7.71 12.38 -3.57
CA GLY A 377 -8.16 12.11 -4.93
C GLY A 377 -7.01 11.70 -5.86
N ASP A 378 -7.22 10.66 -6.68
CA ASP A 378 -6.20 10.10 -7.58
C ASP A 378 -5.63 11.16 -8.56
N GLU A 379 -6.45 12.12 -8.98
CA GLU A 379 -6.09 13.16 -9.96
C GLU A 379 -5.96 14.57 -9.34
N VAL A 380 -5.83 14.67 -8.02
CA VAL A 380 -5.56 15.97 -7.36
C VAL A 380 -4.20 16.50 -7.80
N ASP A 381 -4.13 17.79 -8.12
CA ASP A 381 -2.89 18.45 -8.53
C ASP A 381 -1.82 18.40 -7.44
N ARG A 382 -0.55 18.27 -7.82
CA ARG A 382 0.55 18.09 -6.85
C ARG A 382 0.85 19.38 -6.10
N GLY A 383 0.62 20.53 -6.73
CA GLY A 383 0.65 21.82 -6.07
C GLY A 383 -0.49 21.96 -5.05
N ASP A 384 -1.67 21.40 -5.33
CA ASP A 384 -2.78 21.36 -4.36
C ASP A 384 -2.44 20.47 -3.16
N ILE A 385 -1.88 19.27 -3.35
CA ILE A 385 -1.41 18.40 -2.25
C ILE A 385 -0.38 19.15 -1.39
N SER A 386 0.63 19.74 -2.03
CA SER A 386 1.70 20.48 -1.35
C SER A 386 1.17 21.71 -0.59
N ARG A 387 0.11 22.35 -1.09
CA ARG A 387 -0.53 23.51 -0.44
C ARG A 387 -1.43 23.10 0.73
N THR A 388 -2.17 22.01 0.60
CA THR A 388 -3.30 21.68 1.49
C THR A 388 -2.92 20.73 2.62
N SER A 389 -2.05 19.74 2.38
CA SER A 389 -1.61 18.80 3.41
C SER A 389 -0.97 19.48 4.63
N PRO A 390 -0.12 20.53 4.48
CA PRO A 390 0.37 21.29 5.63
C PRO A 390 -0.74 22.00 6.42
N ILE A 391 -1.79 22.50 5.75
CA ILE A 391 -2.94 23.13 6.43
C ILE A 391 -3.69 22.09 7.26
N PHE A 392 -3.92 20.89 6.72
CA PHE A 392 -4.48 19.78 7.49
C PHE A 392 -3.62 19.44 8.71
N ALA A 393 -2.30 19.36 8.58
CA ALA A 393 -1.40 19.10 9.70
C ALA A 393 -1.49 20.20 10.78
N GLN A 394 -1.46 21.48 10.38
CA GLN A 394 -1.58 22.61 11.30
C GLN A 394 -2.88 22.59 12.08
N GLU A 395 -4.03 22.41 11.41
CA GLU A 395 -5.31 22.34 12.13
C GLU A 395 -5.42 21.11 13.03
N MET A 396 -4.85 19.97 12.61
CA MET A 396 -4.80 18.78 13.46
C MET A 396 -4.02 19.08 14.74
N MET A 397 -2.82 19.66 14.63
CA MET A 397 -1.99 20.00 15.79
C MET A 397 -2.72 20.97 16.73
N ARG A 398 -3.38 22.01 16.20
CA ARG A 398 -4.13 22.98 17.03
C ARG A 398 -5.26 22.29 17.80
N VAL A 399 -6.11 21.53 17.11
CA VAL A 399 -7.24 20.85 17.75
C VAL A 399 -6.75 19.84 18.80
N MET A 400 -5.65 19.12 18.52
CA MET A 400 -5.08 18.18 19.49
C MET A 400 -4.49 18.88 20.73
N LEU A 401 -3.81 20.01 20.56
CA LEU A 401 -3.24 20.77 21.67
C LEU A 401 -4.31 21.41 22.56
N GLU A 402 -5.43 21.83 21.97
CA GLU A 402 -6.58 22.39 22.69
C GLU A 402 -7.32 21.34 23.55
N ARG A 403 -7.23 20.05 23.19
CA ARG A 403 -7.88 18.94 23.91
C ARG A 403 -6.93 18.35 24.95
N LYS A 404 -7.40 18.17 26.19
CA LYS A 404 -6.59 17.67 27.32
C LYS A 404 -6.53 16.15 27.38
#